data_AF-A0A2Z2KK39-F1
#
_entry.id   AF-A0A2Z2KK39-F1
#
_cell.length_a   1.000
_cell.length_b   1.000
_cell.length_c   1.000
_cell.angle_alpha   90.00
_cell.angle_beta   90.00
_cell.angle_gamma   90.00
#
_symmetry.space_group_name_H-M   'P 1'
#
loop_
_entity.id
_entity.type
_entity.pdbx_description
1 polymer ?
#
loop_
_entity_poly.entity_id
_entity_poly.type
_entity_poly.pdbx_seq_one_letter_code
_entity_poly.pdbx_strand_id
1 'polypeptide(L)' 'MSIEKEMNDMTLLELLNKYQNDKLVFRDYGANEYMKNCDFDDEVALKRHARIYEELRQEILITASFIAEKLLK' A
#
# COMPACT_ATOMS: atom_id res chain seq x y z
N MET A 1 -18.50 0.72 -4.10
CA MET A 1 -17.77 0.64 -5.38
C MET A 1 -16.49 -0.14 -5.09
N SER A 2 -16.15 -1.19 -5.84
CA SER A 2 -14.96 -2.00 -5.54
C SER A 2 -13.69 -1.26 -5.97
N ILE A 3 -12.59 -1.41 -5.21
CA ILE A 3 -11.27 -0.81 -5.52
C ILE A 3 -10.82 -1.19 -6.93
N GLU A 4 -11.06 -2.43 -7.34
CA GLU A 4 -10.76 -2.93 -8.69
C GLU A 4 -11.50 -2.18 -9.81
N LYS A 5 -12.74 -1.73 -9.56
CA LYS A 5 -13.51 -0.97 -10.54
C LYS A 5 -12.92 0.43 -10.71
N GLU A 6 -12.55 1.07 -9.61
CA GLU A 6 -11.93 2.40 -9.61
C GLU A 6 -10.57 2.39 -10.34
N MET A 7 -9.74 1.38 -10.12
CA MET A 7 -8.41 1.28 -10.74
C MET A 7 -8.44 0.93 -12.23
N ASN A 8 -9.46 0.19 -12.67
CA ASN A 8 -9.67 -0.06 -14.10
C ASN A 8 -9.94 1.24 -14.87
N ASP A 9 -10.68 2.16 -14.26
CA ASP A 9 -11.08 3.44 -14.85
C ASP A 9 -9.92 4.46 -14.85
N MET A 10 -8.88 4.29 -14.04
CA MET A 10 -7.70 5.15 -14.02
C MET A 10 -6.87 5.04 -15.31
N THR A 11 -6.26 6.14 -15.73
CA THR A 11 -5.23 6.15 -16.77
C THR A 11 -3.91 5.56 -16.25
N LEU A 12 -2.99 5.23 -17.17
CA LEU A 12 -1.64 4.77 -16.79
C LEU A 12 -0.90 5.81 -15.94
N LEU A 13 -1.03 7.10 -16.27
CA LEU A 13 -0.38 8.18 -15.51
C LEU A 13 -0.94 8.29 -14.09
N GLU A 14 -2.25 8.16 -13.91
CA GLU A 14 -2.89 8.18 -12.59
C GLU A 14 -2.46 6.97 -11.75
N LEU A 15 -2.37 5.79 -12.34
CA LEU A 15 -1.86 4.60 -11.65
C LEU A 15 -0.38 4.75 -11.25
N LEU A 16 0.46 5.33 -12.11
CA LEU A 16 1.86 5.60 -11.79
C LEU A 16 2.00 6.59 -10.63
N ASN A 17 1.19 7.66 -10.64
CA ASN A 17 1.16 8.64 -9.54
C ASN A 17 0.69 8.00 -8.24
N LYS A 18 -0.40 7.20 -8.29
CA LYS A 18 -0.87 6.44 -7.13
C LYS A 18 0.20 5.51 -6.59
N TYR A 19 0.87 4.74 -7.45
CA TYR A 19 1.94 3.82 -7.05
C TYR A 19 3.10 4.54 -6.34
N GLN A 20 3.52 5.71 -6.83
CA GLN A 20 4.55 6.50 -6.17
C GLN A 20 4.08 6.99 -4.79
N ASN A 21 2.85 7.46 -4.68
CA ASN A 21 2.29 7.92 -3.40
C ASN A 21 2.16 6.77 -2.40
N ASP A 22 1.61 5.62 -2.81
CA ASP A 22 1.45 4.45 -1.95
C ASP A 22 2.81 3.95 -1.43
N LYS A 23 3.85 3.96 -2.29
CA LYS A 23 5.22 3.65 -1.88
C LYS A 23 5.78 4.62 -0.84
N LEU A 24 5.50 5.91 -0.96
CA LEU A 24 5.93 6.91 0.02
C LEU A 24 5.25 6.64 1.36
N VAL A 25 3.94 6.43 1.37
CA VAL A 25 3.16 6.12 2.58
C VAL A 25 3.68 4.85 3.25
N PHE A 26 3.88 3.77 2.50
CA PHE A 26 4.38 2.52 3.04
C PHE A 26 5.79 2.66 3.65
N ARG A 27 6.69 3.36 2.95
CA ARG A 27 8.05 3.61 3.44
C ARG A 27 8.02 4.42 4.74
N ASP A 28 7.22 5.49 4.76
CA ASP A 28 7.15 6.39 5.91
C ASP A 28 6.48 5.69 7.10
N TYR A 29 5.48 4.84 6.87
CA TYR A 29 4.88 3.98 7.90
C TYR A 29 5.89 3.00 8.50
N GLY A 30 6.65 2.29 7.66
CA GLY A 30 7.70 1.38 8.11
C GLY A 30 8.81 2.08 8.92
N ALA A 31 9.18 3.30 8.53
CA ALA A 31 10.25 4.07 9.15
C ALA A 31 9.86 4.78 10.45
N ASN A 32 8.58 5.16 10.61
CA ASN A 32 8.12 6.02 11.70
C ASN A 32 7.15 5.33 12.68
N GLU A 33 6.26 4.47 12.19
CA GLU A 33 5.15 3.96 12.99
C GLU A 33 5.31 2.49 13.35
N TYR A 34 5.72 1.66 12.38
CA TYR A 34 5.68 0.20 12.52
C TYR A 34 6.58 -0.35 13.64
N MET A 35 7.79 0.20 13.81
CA MET A 35 8.80 -0.34 14.74
C MET A 35 9.25 0.64 15.82
N LYS A 36 9.00 1.94 15.68
CA LYS A 36 9.52 2.95 16.63
C LYS A 36 8.57 3.26 17.78
N ASN A 37 7.26 3.09 17.57
CA ASN A 37 6.22 3.55 18.51
C ASN A 37 5.54 2.40 19.26
N CYS A 38 5.95 1.15 19.04
CA CYS A 38 5.39 0.00 19.76
C CYS A 38 6.29 -0.38 20.93
N ASP A 39 5.70 -0.44 22.13
CA ASP A 39 6.29 -1.20 23.22
C ASP A 39 6.32 -2.69 22.80
N PHE A 40 7.46 -3.36 23.01
CA PHE A 40 7.63 -4.76 22.61
C PHE A 40 6.74 -5.70 23.41
N ASP A 41 6.27 -5.27 24.58
CA ASP A 41 5.36 -6.03 25.44
C ASP A 41 3.87 -5.80 25.07
N ASP A 42 3.57 -4.84 24.18
CA ASP A 42 2.19 -4.61 23.68
C ASP A 42 1.91 -5.45 22.42
N GLU A 43 1.55 -6.73 22.65
CA GLU A 43 1.17 -7.65 21.57
C GLU A 43 0.01 -7.15 20.70
N VAL A 44 -0.92 -6.37 21.25
CA VAL A 44 -2.09 -5.87 20.52
C VAL A 44 -1.66 -4.80 19.54
N ALA A 45 -0.81 -3.87 19.97
CA ALA A 45 -0.19 -2.88 19.09
C ALA A 45 0.61 -3.58 17.99
N LEU A 46 1.49 -4.51 18.33
CA LEU A 46 2.31 -5.25 17.35
C LEU A 46 1.45 -5.95 16.28
N LYS A 47 0.39 -6.65 16.68
CA LYS A 47 -0.55 -7.30 15.74
C LYS A 47 -1.28 -6.29 14.85
N ARG A 48 -1.72 -5.16 15.41
CA ARG A 48 -2.39 -4.10 14.64
C ARG A 48 -1.44 -3.50 13.60
N HIS A 49 -0.24 -3.14 14.01
CA HIS A 49 0.77 -2.57 13.12
C HIS A 49 1.17 -3.57 12.04
N ALA A 50 1.27 -4.87 12.35
CA ALA A 50 1.58 -5.92 11.36
C ALA A 50 0.49 -6.02 10.29
N ARG A 51 -0.78 -5.92 10.71
CA ARG A 51 -1.90 -5.90 9.78
C ARG A 51 -1.86 -4.70 8.85
N ILE A 52 -1.68 -3.49 9.39
CA ILE A 52 -1.63 -2.25 8.60
C ILE A 52 -0.47 -2.28 7.61
N TYR A 53 0.70 -2.76 8.03
CA TYR A 53 1.86 -2.89 7.15
C TYR A 53 1.57 -3.83 5.97
N GLU A 54 0.93 -4.97 6.22
CA GLU A 54 0.56 -5.91 5.16
C GLU A 54 -0.53 -5.34 4.23
N GLU A 55 -1.52 -4.63 4.78
CA GLU A 55 -2.55 -3.94 3.98
C GLU A 55 -1.90 -2.94 2.99
N LEU A 56 -1.01 -2.07 3.47
CA LEU A 56 -0.29 -1.10 2.63
C LEU A 56 0.59 -1.79 1.57
N ARG A 57 1.24 -2.90 1.94
CA ARG A 57 2.03 -3.70 1.00
C ARG A 57 1.15 -4.27 -0.11
N GLN A 58 -0.04 -4.79 0.22
CA GLN A 58 -0.96 -5.34 -0.77
C GLN A 58 -1.48 -4.28 -1.73
N GLU A 59 -1.79 -3.07 -1.26
CA GLU A 59 -2.23 -1.95 -2.12
C GLU A 59 -1.18 -1.58 -3.17
N ILE A 60 0.10 -1.56 -2.79
CA ILE A 60 1.21 -1.32 -3.72
C ILE A 60 1.28 -2.42 -4.80
N LEU A 61 1.14 -3.68 -4.41
CA LEU A 61 1.19 -4.83 -5.33
C LEU A 61 0.01 -4.83 -6.29
N ILE A 62 -1.19 -4.50 -5.80
CA ILE A 62 -2.40 -4.37 -6.64
C ILE A 62 -2.17 -3.27 -7.67
N THR A 63 -1.72 -2.08 -7.25
CA THR A 63 -1.43 -0.97 -8.17
C THR A 63 -0.38 -1.33 -9.21
N ALA A 64 0.70 -2.00 -8.81
CA ALA A 64 1.71 -2.50 -9.73
C ALA A 64 1.12 -3.48 -10.77
N SER A 65 0.19 -4.34 -10.36
CA SER A 65 -0.47 -5.31 -11.24
C SER A 65 -1.33 -4.61 -12.29
N PHE A 66 -2.13 -3.62 -11.89
CA PHE A 66 -2.92 -2.81 -12.83
C PHE A 66 -2.05 -2.01 -13.83
N ILE A 67 -0.91 -1.48 -13.37
CA ILE A 67 0.07 -0.83 -14.27
C ILE A 67 0.59 -1.83 -15.30
N ALA A 68 1.02 -3.01 -14.85
CA ALA A 68 1.54 -4.05 -15.73
C ALA A 68 0.48 -4.48 -16.76
N GLU A 69 -0.77 -4.68 -16.33
CA GLU A 69 -1.88 -4.99 -17.24
C GLU A 69 -2.12 -3.92 -18.31
N LYS A 70 -2.04 -2.63 -17.96
CA LYS A 70 -2.21 -1.55 -18.94
C LYS A 70 -1.04 -1.39 -19.91
N LEU A 71 0.16 -1.82 -19.52
CA LEU A 71 1.34 -1.79 -20.40
C LEU A 71 1.42 -2.99 -21.35
N LEU A 72 0.82 -4.12 -20.98
CA LEU A 72 0.83 -5.36 -21.76
C LEU A 72 -0.35 -5.49 -22.74
N LYS A 73 -1.36 -4.63 -22.63
CA LYS A 73 -2.50 -4.52 -23.55
C LYS A 73 -2.24 -3.42 -24.58
#